data_AF-B1PHM2-F1
#
_entry.id   AF-B1PHM2-F1
#
_cell.length_a   1.000
_cell.length_b   1.000
_cell.length_c   1.000
_cell.angle_alpha   90.00
_cell.angle_beta   90.00
_cell.angle_gamma   90.00
#
_symmetry.space_group_name_H-M   'P 1'
#
loop_
_entity.id
_entity.type
_entity.pdbx_description
1 polymer ?
#
loop_
_entity_poly.entity_id
_entity_poly.type
_entity_poly.pdbx_seq_one_letter_code
_entity_poly.pdbx_strand_id
1 'polypeptide(L)'
;MGIIRIGAEVKEGDILVGKVTPKGEKDLSAEERLLHAIFGDKSREVRDTSLRVPHGGDGVVRDVKIFTRANGDELQSGVNMLVRVYTAQKRKI
;
A
#
# COMPACT_ATOMS: atom_id res chain seq x y z
N MET A 1 -1.52 8.21 -3.30
CA MET A 1 -1.92 6.79 -3.11
C MET A 1 -2.33 6.24 -4.45
N GLY A 2 -1.84 5.05 -4.80
CA GLY A 2 -2.39 4.29 -5.93
C GLY A 2 -3.43 3.31 -5.39
N ILE A 3 -4.56 3.17 -6.06
CA ILE A 3 -5.60 2.18 -5.71
C ILE A 3 -5.93 1.41 -6.97
N ILE A 4 -6.00 0.09 -6.84
CA ILE A 4 -6.33 -0.77 -7.97
C ILE A 4 -7.75 -0.51 -8.49
N ARG A 5 -7.94 -0.64 -9.81
CA ARG A 5 -9.24 -0.41 -10.44
C ARG A 5 -10.15 -1.62 -10.28
N ILE A 6 -11.45 -1.35 -10.17
CA ILE A 6 -12.49 -2.39 -10.22
C ILE A 6 -12.44 -3.06 -11.60
N GLY A 7 -12.58 -4.39 -11.61
CA GLY A 7 -12.46 -5.24 -12.81
C GLY A 7 -11.03 -5.67 -13.13
N ALA A 8 -10.02 -5.22 -12.38
CA ALA A 8 -8.65 -5.69 -12.56
C ALA A 8 -8.49 -7.14 -12.08
N GLU A 9 -7.85 -7.97 -12.90
CA GLU A 9 -7.34 -9.27 -12.49
C GLU A 9 -6.09 -9.07 -11.62
N VAL A 10 -6.03 -9.77 -10.50
CA VAL A 10 -4.94 -9.69 -9.52
C VAL A 10 -4.42 -11.08 -9.20
N LYS A 11 -3.11 -11.15 -8.97
CA LYS A 11 -2.41 -12.35 -8.55
C LYS A 11 -1.66 -12.10 -7.25
N GLU A 12 -1.14 -13.17 -6.66
CA GLU A 12 -0.32 -13.07 -5.46
C GLU A 12 0.82 -12.06 -5.63
N GLY A 13 1.03 -11.22 -4.63
CA GLY A 13 2.07 -10.17 -4.66
C GLY A 13 1.68 -8.88 -5.38
N ASP A 14 0.57 -8.83 -6.13
CA ASP A 14 0.11 -7.59 -6.77
C ASP A 14 -0.27 -6.54 -5.72
N ILE A 15 -0.08 -5.27 -6.07
CA ILE A 15 -0.35 -4.13 -5.18
C ILE A 15 -1.83 -3.72 -5.33
N LEU A 16 -2.60 -3.89 -4.25
CA LEU A 16 -3.99 -3.44 -4.16
C LEU A 16 -4.08 -1.96 -3.79
N VAL A 17 -3.28 -1.54 -2.82
CA VAL A 17 -3.27 -0.16 -2.33
C VAL A 17 -1.83 0.29 -2.09
N GLY A 18 -1.38 1.26 -2.89
CA GLY A 18 -0.08 1.90 -2.77
C GLY A 18 -0.04 2.88 -1.60
N LYS A 19 0.62 2.51 -0.49
CA LYS A 19 0.80 3.34 0.71
C LYS A 19 2.29 3.52 1.00
N VAL A 20 2.73 4.78 0.95
CA VAL A 20 4.08 5.18 1.37
C VAL A 20 4.01 5.82 2.74
N THR A 21 4.88 5.39 3.64
CA THR A 21 5.02 5.96 4.98
C THR A 21 6.41 6.58 5.07
N PRO A 22 6.56 7.87 5.43
CA PRO A 22 7.88 8.45 5.63
C PRO A 22 8.60 7.68 6.75
N LYS A 23 9.85 7.28 6.54
CA LYS A 23 10.72 6.86 7.63
C LYS A 23 11.02 8.12 8.46
N GLY A 24 10.88 8.02 9.78
CA GLY A 24 11.36 9.09 10.65
C GLY A 24 12.88 9.20 10.55
N GLU A 25 13.41 10.42 10.73
CA GLU A 25 14.84 10.70 10.80
C GLU A 25 15.45 9.81 11.90
N LYS A 26 16.15 8.75 11.49
CA LYS A 26 17.01 7.96 12.36
C LYS A 26 18.44 8.14 11.88
N ASP A 27 19.39 8.09 12.81
CA ASP A 27 20.82 8.02 12.50
C ASP A 27 21.07 6.94 11.43
N LEU A 28 21.43 7.39 10.23
CA LEU A 28 21.74 6.53 9.10
C LEU A 28 22.92 5.62 9.49
N SER A 29 22.80 4.33 9.19
CA SER A 29 23.91 3.39 9.35
C SER A 29 25.10 3.81 8.47
N ALA A 30 26.32 3.38 8.81
CA ALA A 30 27.52 3.71 8.04
C ALA A 30 27.39 3.32 6.55
N GLU A 31 26.69 2.22 6.27
CA GLU A 31 26.38 1.72 4.93
C GLU A 31 25.42 2.66 4.18
N GLU A 32 24.37 3.16 4.85
CA GLU A 32 23.41 4.09 4.26
C GLU A 32 24.02 5.49 4.05
N ARG A 33 24.94 5.94 4.92
CA ARG A 33 25.70 7.19 4.71
C ARG A 33 26.60 7.11 3.48
N LEU A 34 27.26 5.98 3.25
CA LEU A 34 28.07 5.75 2.05
C LEU A 34 27.19 5.75 0.79
N LEU A 35 26.04 5.06 0.84
CA LEU A 35 25.09 5.02 -0.26
C LEU A 35 24.54 6.43 -0.57
N HIS A 36 24.20 7.21 0.46
CA HIS A 36 23.74 8.59 0.31
C HIS A 36 24.82 9.50 -0.30
N ALA A 37 26.09 9.33 0.08
CA ALA A 37 27.20 10.09 -0.48
C ALA A 37 27.46 9.76 -1.97
N ILE A 38 27.22 8.52 -2.39
CA ILE A 38 27.41 8.07 -3.78
C ILE A 38 26.21 8.44 -4.67
N PHE A 39 24.98 8.32 -4.16
CA PHE A 39 23.75 8.49 -4.95
C PHE A 39 23.07 9.87 -4.77
N GLY A 40 23.50 10.68 -3.81
CA GLY A 40 22.98 12.02 -3.55
C GLY A 40 21.54 12.05 -3.00
N ASP A 41 21.15 13.23 -2.49
CA ASP A 41 19.94 13.61 -1.74
C ASP A 41 18.55 13.25 -2.36
N LYS A 42 18.48 12.43 -3.41
CA LYS A 42 17.23 12.12 -4.12
C LYS A 42 16.43 10.95 -3.55
N SER A 43 16.97 10.22 -2.59
CA SER A 43 16.24 9.12 -1.95
C SER A 43 15.32 9.68 -0.87
N ARG A 44 14.12 10.12 -1.26
CA ARG A 44 13.01 10.30 -0.31
C ARG A 44 12.90 9.00 0.50
N GLU A 45 13.25 9.06 1.78
CA GLU A 45 13.23 7.92 2.69
C GLU A 45 11.80 7.50 3.02
N VAL A 46 11.06 7.02 2.03
CA VAL A 46 9.72 6.49 2.19
C VAL A 46 9.79 4.97 2.24
N ARG A 47 9.18 4.40 3.27
CA ARG A 47 8.96 2.96 3.34
C ARG A 47 7.67 2.62 2.61
N ASP A 48 7.77 1.72 1.64
CA ASP A 48 6.59 1.11 1.05
C ASP A 48 5.90 0.23 2.10
N THR A 49 4.65 0.57 2.39
CA THR A 49 3.76 -0.12 3.35
C THR A 49 2.45 -0.47 2.65
N SER A 50 2.56 -0.76 1.36
CA SER A 50 1.44 -0.99 0.47
C SER A 50 0.72 -2.30 0.80
N LEU A 51 -0.60 -2.30 0.60
CA LEU A 51 -1.42 -3.50 0.69
C LEU A 51 -1.18 -4.34 -0.56
N ARG A 52 -0.74 -5.57 -0.38
CA ARG A 52 -0.55 -6.55 -1.45
C ARG A 52 -1.55 -7.68 -1.32
N VAL A 53 -1.80 -8.35 -2.44
CA VAL A 53 -2.59 -9.57 -2.47
C VAL A 53 -1.89 -10.68 -1.67
N PRO A 54 -2.56 -11.31 -0.70
CA PRO A 54 -1.99 -12.42 0.07
C PRO A 54 -1.80 -13.66 -0.82
N HIS A 55 -0.98 -14.60 -0.35
CA HIS A 55 -0.76 -15.88 -1.04
C HIS A 55 -2.10 -16.63 -1.23
N GLY A 56 -2.30 -17.18 -2.44
CA GLY A 56 -3.54 -17.86 -2.81
C GLY A 56 -4.74 -16.93 -3.05
N GLY A 57 -4.51 -15.61 -3.11
CA GLY A 57 -5.52 -14.59 -3.39
C GLY A 57 -5.66 -14.22 -4.86
N ASP A 58 -5.66 -15.18 -5.78
CA ASP A 58 -5.96 -14.90 -7.19
C ASP A 58 -7.44 -14.53 -7.38
N GLY A 59 -7.73 -13.58 -8.26
CA GLY A 59 -9.11 -13.20 -8.55
C GLY A 59 -9.25 -11.87 -9.29
N VAL A 60 -10.47 -11.35 -9.26
CA VAL A 60 -10.83 -10.05 -9.88
C VAL A 60 -11.26 -9.10 -8.78
N VAL A 61 -10.83 -7.85 -8.86
CA VAL A 61 -11.30 -6.77 -7.98
C VAL A 61 -12.76 -6.48 -8.30
N ARG A 62 -13.67 -6.81 -7.38
CA ARG A 62 -15.10 -6.61 -7.55
C ARG A 62 -15.55 -5.21 -7.13
N ASP A 63 -15.00 -4.70 -6.03
CA ASP A 63 -15.40 -3.42 -5.47
C ASP A 63 -14.27 -2.83 -4.60
N VAL A 64 -14.24 -1.50 -4.47
CA VAL A 64 -13.29 -0.80 -3.61
C VAL A 64 -14.03 0.27 -2.81
N LYS A 65 -13.95 0.21 -1.49
CA LYS A 65 -14.52 1.21 -0.58
C LYS A 65 -13.44 1.99 0.13
N ILE A 66 -13.54 3.31 0.07
CA ILE A 66 -12.61 4.25 0.69
C ILE A 66 -13.39 5.03 1.75
N PHE A 67 -12.99 4.90 3.00
CA PHE A 67 -13.55 5.64 4.13
C PHE A 67 -12.54 6.70 4.55
N THR A 68 -13.00 7.93 4.72
CA THR A 68 -12.15 9.05 5.12
C THR A 68 -12.85 9.88 6.18
N ARG A 69 -12.07 10.44 7.11
CA ARG A 69 -12.61 11.35 8.13
C ARG A 69 -13.25 12.60 7.50
N ALA A 70 -12.76 13.03 6.34
CA ALA A 70 -13.31 14.17 5.60
C ALA A 70 -14.72 13.92 5.04
N ASN A 71 -15.06 12.67 4.72
CA ASN A 71 -16.40 12.27 4.29
C ASN A 71 -17.37 12.03 5.45
N GLY A 72 -16.94 12.23 6.71
CA GLY A 72 -17.77 11.96 7.89
C GLY A 72 -17.86 10.49 8.27
N ASP A 73 -16.98 9.62 7.73
CA ASP A 73 -16.93 8.21 8.11
C ASP A 73 -16.35 8.04 9.53
N GLU A 74 -16.97 7.17 10.34
CA GLU A 74 -16.42 6.77 11.63
C GLU A 74 -15.18 5.88 11.45
N LEU A 75 -14.03 6.41 11.88
CA LEU A 75 -12.73 5.73 11.84
C LEU A 75 -12.17 5.60 13.25
N GLN A 76 -11.44 4.51 13.51
CA GLN A 76 -10.72 4.30 14.76
C GLN A 76 -9.75 5.46 15.04
N SER A 77 -9.50 5.71 16.34
CA SER A 77 -8.54 6.73 16.77
C SER A 77 -7.15 6.44 16.18
N GLY A 78 -6.54 7.44 15.53
CA GLY A 78 -5.27 7.30 14.82
C GLY A 78 -5.36 6.83 13.36
N VAL A 79 -6.56 6.54 12.84
CA VAL A 79 -6.77 6.18 11.42
C VAL A 79 -7.29 7.38 10.65
N ASN A 80 -6.52 7.82 9.64
CA ASN A 80 -6.92 8.92 8.74
C ASN A 80 -7.77 8.45 7.56
N MET A 81 -7.53 7.23 7.08
CA MET A 81 -8.19 6.64 5.92
C MET A 81 -8.20 5.13 6.06
N LEU A 82 -9.32 4.50 5.72
CA LEU A 82 -9.48 3.06 5.64
C LEU A 82 -9.88 2.69 4.20
N VAL A 83 -9.14 1.78 3.58
CA VAL A 83 -9.45 1.28 2.24
C VAL A 83 -9.75 -0.21 2.34
N ARG A 84 -10.91 -0.63 1.83
CA ARG A 84 -11.31 -2.03 1.72
C ARG A 84 -11.42 -2.41 0.25
N VAL A 85 -10.68 -3.44 -0.15
CA VAL A 85 -10.70 -3.99 -1.50
C VAL A 85 -11.38 -5.34 -1.45
N TYR A 86 -12.44 -5.51 -2.23
CA TYR A 86 -13.17 -6.77 -2.34
C TYR A 86 -12.69 -7.52 -3.58
N THR A 87 -12.04 -8.65 -3.37
CA THR A 87 -11.62 -9.55 -4.45
C THR A 87 -12.57 -10.74 -4.54
N ALA A 88 -12.82 -11.21 -5.75
CA ALA A 88 -13.63 -12.39 -6.02
C ALA A 88 -12.80 -13.43 -6.79
N GLN A 89 -12.73 -14.64 -6.26
CA GLN A 89 -12.08 -15.78 -6.90
C GLN A 89 -13.15 -16.72 -7.46
N LYS A 90 -13.04 -17.09 -8.74
CA LYS A 90 -13.89 -18.13 -9.33
C LYS A 90 -13.18 -19.48 -9.21
N ARG A 91 -13.55 -20.29 -8.22
CA ARG A 91 -13.08 -21.67 -8.11
C ARG A 91 -13.90 -22.57 -9.04
N LYS A 92 -13.23 -23.24 -9.97
CA LYS A 92 -13.83 -24.33 -10.75
C LYS A 92 -13.78 -25.63 -9.94
N ILE A 93 -14.84 -26.41 -10.02
CA ILE A 93 -14.93 -27.80 -9.55
C ILE A 93 -14.46 -28.71 -10.68
#